data_AF-A0AAD6GZP6-F1
#
_entry.id   AF-A0AAD6GZP6-F1
#
_cell.length_a   1.000
_cell.length_b   1.000
_cell.length_c   1.000
_cell.angle_alpha   90.00
_cell.angle_beta   90.00
_cell.angle_gamma   90.00
#
_symmetry.space_group_name_H-M   'P 1'
#
loop_
_entity.id
_entity.type
_entity.pdbx_description
1 polymer ?
#
loop_
_entity_poly.entity_id
_entity_poly.type
_entity_poly.pdbx_seq_one_letter_code
_entity_poly.pdbx_strand_id
1 'polypeptide(L)'
;MAFSSGWELLSPMTRVSIVALLVLGGYGKDGLEGQPRPIVIDPSARWEFSDESKLFQLCRQGRGRAPWIVTSLSEVPAPKRELLEKYGGKFLQLNMTNLDDGQHRIDWSDLLRTLRANGLRSVMIEGGAHVINSLLEPRSMALVDRVIVTIAPTWLGQGGVVVSPPRRFDEDGHAMSAARLKNVKWYPFGEDVVLCGEVRI
;
A
#
# COMPACT_ATOMS: atom_id res chain seq x y z
N MET A 1 4.55 17.82 -12.38
CA MET A 1 3.15 18.06 -12.80
C MET A 1 2.27 17.76 -11.60
N ALA A 2 1.70 18.79 -10.97
CA ALA A 2 0.98 18.66 -9.71
C ALA A 2 -0.41 18.05 -9.96
N PHE A 3 -0.68 16.89 -9.36
CA PHE A 3 -2.07 16.42 -9.19
C PHE A 3 -2.68 17.21 -8.03
N SER A 4 -3.08 18.46 -8.27
CA SER A 4 -3.83 19.23 -7.28
C SER A 4 -5.08 19.85 -7.88
N SER A 5 -6.11 19.83 -7.02
CA SER A 5 -7.35 20.62 -7.02
C SER A 5 -8.57 19.96 -7.67
N GLY A 6 -9.56 19.67 -6.81
CA GLY A 6 -10.93 19.49 -7.26
C GLY A 6 -11.86 18.59 -6.45
N TRP A 7 -11.48 17.94 -5.33
CA TRP A 7 -12.38 16.87 -4.80
C TRP A 7 -12.46 16.75 -3.27
N GLU A 8 -12.30 17.83 -2.50
CA GLU A 8 -12.28 17.80 -1.03
C GLU A 8 -13.64 17.53 -0.35
N LEU A 9 -14.75 17.40 -1.08
CA LEU A 9 -16.09 17.46 -0.45
C LEU A 9 -16.93 16.19 -0.45
N LEU A 10 -16.45 15.03 -0.92
CA LEU A 10 -17.27 13.80 -0.92
C LEU A 10 -16.44 12.55 -0.60
N SER A 11 -16.46 12.10 0.66
CA SER A 11 -16.52 10.68 1.09
C SER A 11 -16.05 10.53 2.55
N PRO A 12 -16.82 9.85 3.44
CA PRO A 12 -16.39 9.56 4.80
C PRO A 12 -15.32 8.45 4.91
N MET A 13 -14.89 7.82 3.81
CA MET A 13 -13.96 6.68 3.78
C MET A 13 -12.50 7.08 3.47
N THR A 14 -11.53 6.23 3.88
CA THR A 14 -10.09 6.43 3.58
C THR A 14 -9.86 6.19 2.12
N ARG A 15 -9.23 7.14 1.44
CA ARG A 15 -8.91 6.98 0.01
C ARG A 15 -7.75 6.02 -0.15
N VAL A 16 -7.99 4.86 -0.74
CA VAL A 16 -6.99 3.83 -1.02
C VAL A 16 -6.68 3.83 -2.51
N SER A 17 -5.42 4.07 -2.85
CA SER A 17 -4.91 3.86 -4.20
C SER A 17 -3.91 2.71 -4.18
N ILE A 18 -4.09 1.70 -5.03
CA ILE A 18 -3.11 0.64 -5.23
C ILE A 18 -2.26 0.99 -6.43
N VAL A 19 -0.95 0.88 -6.27
CA VAL A 19 0.01 0.96 -7.36
C VAL A 19 0.50 -0.45 -7.66
N ALA A 20 0.07 -1.00 -8.79
CA ALA A 20 0.63 -2.20 -9.37
C ALA A 20 1.77 -1.76 -10.31
N LEU A 21 2.99 -1.78 -9.78
CA LEU A 21 4.22 -1.21 -10.38
C LEU A 21 4.16 0.29 -10.66
N LEU A 22 4.80 1.10 -9.81
CA LEU A 22 6.07 1.78 -10.06
C LEU A 22 6.49 2.48 -8.77
N VAL A 23 7.76 2.36 -8.40
CA VAL A 23 8.37 3.10 -7.30
C VAL A 23 8.77 4.47 -7.84
N LEU A 24 8.08 5.54 -7.45
CA LEU A 24 8.60 6.90 -7.60
C LEU A 24 8.47 7.68 -6.29
N GLY A 25 9.62 8.15 -5.82
CA GLY A 25 9.78 8.91 -4.58
C GLY A 25 9.03 10.23 -4.59
N GLY A 26 8.50 10.59 -3.41
CA GLY A 26 7.62 11.74 -3.22
C GLY A 26 8.29 13.10 -3.47
N TYR A 27 7.49 14.02 -4.03
CA TYR A 27 7.81 15.43 -4.19
C TYR A 27 7.39 16.18 -2.92
N GLY A 28 8.30 16.36 -1.96
CA GLY A 28 8.07 17.22 -0.79
C GLY A 28 8.39 18.68 -1.09
N LYS A 29 7.69 19.59 -0.40
CA LYS A 29 8.04 21.02 -0.29
C LYS A 29 9.03 21.22 0.87
N ASP A 30 9.37 22.47 1.17
CA ASP A 30 10.19 22.81 2.34
C ASP A 30 9.59 22.24 3.64
N GLY A 31 10.45 21.63 4.46
CA GLY A 31 10.01 20.82 5.61
C GLY A 31 9.50 19.42 5.21
N LEU A 32 8.77 18.77 6.12
CA LEU A 32 8.13 17.46 5.86
C LEU A 32 6.69 17.61 5.31
N GLU A 33 6.34 18.79 4.81
CA GLU A 33 5.02 19.05 4.23
C GLU A 33 4.87 18.29 2.90
N GLY A 34 3.76 17.56 2.76
CA GLY A 34 3.53 16.68 1.61
C GLY A 34 4.31 15.36 1.61
N GLN A 35 5.31 15.19 2.49
CA GLN A 35 6.02 13.92 2.61
C GLN A 35 5.09 12.84 3.21
N PRO A 36 4.81 11.74 2.47
CA PRO A 36 3.96 10.67 2.96
C PRO A 36 4.63 9.99 4.15
N ARG A 37 3.81 9.43 5.04
CA ARG A 37 4.33 8.57 6.09
C ARG A 37 4.45 7.14 5.55
N PRO A 38 5.65 6.53 5.55
CA PRO A 38 5.79 5.13 5.15
C PRO A 38 5.07 4.22 6.13
N ILE A 39 4.34 3.22 5.61
CA ILE A 39 3.72 2.16 6.40
C ILE A 39 4.31 0.84 5.93
N VAL A 40 4.86 0.06 6.86
CA VAL A 40 5.48 -1.24 6.58
C VAL A 40 4.67 -2.32 7.26
N ILE A 41 4.26 -3.34 6.50
CA ILE A 41 3.56 -4.50 7.06
C ILE A 41 4.59 -5.58 7.36
N ASP A 42 4.87 -5.80 8.64
CA ASP A 42 5.86 -6.77 9.13
C ASP A 42 5.28 -7.53 10.34
N PRO A 43 4.39 -8.51 10.08
CA PRO A 43 3.61 -9.17 11.12
C PRO A 43 4.49 -9.75 12.23
N SER A 44 5.61 -10.39 11.86
CA SER A 44 6.53 -11.04 12.79
C SER A 44 7.75 -10.18 13.15
N ALA A 45 7.74 -8.88 12.86
CA ALA A 45 8.84 -7.95 13.13
C ALA A 45 10.22 -8.44 12.62
N ARG A 46 10.25 -9.05 11.43
CA ARG A 46 11.46 -9.64 10.81
C ARG A 46 12.41 -8.58 10.27
N TRP A 47 11.93 -7.37 10.02
CA TRP A 47 12.77 -6.30 9.51
C TRP A 47 13.77 -5.90 10.58
N GLU A 48 15.05 -6.19 10.33
CA GLU A 48 16.15 -5.65 11.09
C GLU A 48 16.51 -4.29 10.53
N PHE A 49 16.45 -3.28 11.39
CA PHE A 49 16.78 -1.92 11.05
C PHE A 49 17.60 -1.29 12.17
N SER A 50 18.44 -0.36 11.77
CA SER A 50 19.37 0.35 12.63
C SER A 50 19.35 1.84 12.32
N ASP A 51 20.05 2.62 13.12
CA ASP A 51 20.22 4.05 12.94
C ASP A 51 20.81 4.42 11.55
N GLU A 52 21.51 3.49 10.91
CA GLU A 52 22.14 3.62 9.61
C GLU A 52 21.20 3.26 8.46
N SER A 53 20.00 2.73 8.71
CA SER A 53 19.07 2.40 7.64
C SER A 53 18.62 3.66 6.90
N LYS A 54 18.52 3.58 5.56
CA LYS A 54 18.27 4.73 4.69
C LYS A 54 17.08 5.58 5.12
N LEU A 55 16.02 4.93 5.59
CA LEU A 55 14.80 5.59 6.03
C LEU A 55 15.05 6.51 7.24
N PHE A 56 15.83 6.07 8.23
CA PHE A 56 16.20 6.90 9.38
C PHE A 56 17.24 7.97 9.02
N GLN A 57 18.14 7.70 8.08
CA GLN A 57 19.01 8.75 7.52
C GLN A 57 18.20 9.87 6.88
N LEU A 58 17.16 9.54 6.10
CA LEU A 58 16.26 10.53 5.50
C LEU A 58 15.47 11.31 6.55
N CYS A 59 15.07 10.66 7.64
CA CYS A 59 14.43 11.33 8.78
C CYS A 59 15.35 12.39 9.41
N ARG A 60 16.62 12.03 9.69
CA ARG A 60 17.61 12.99 10.24
C ARG A 60 17.88 14.17 9.32
N GLN A 61 17.83 13.95 8.01
CA GLN A 61 18.02 14.99 7.01
C GLN A 61 16.78 15.86 6.82
N GLY A 62 15.66 15.60 7.52
CA GLY A 62 14.39 16.30 7.31
C GLY A 62 13.75 16.00 5.95
N ARG A 63 14.13 14.88 5.30
CA ARG A 63 13.72 14.49 3.95
C ARG A 63 12.72 13.34 3.92
N GLY A 64 12.33 12.83 5.07
CA GLY A 64 11.39 11.73 5.19
C GLY A 64 10.81 11.61 6.60
N ARG A 65 9.71 10.89 6.72
CA ARG A 65 9.09 10.53 8.01
C ARG A 65 9.51 9.12 8.38
N ALA A 66 9.64 8.87 9.69
CA ALA A 66 9.83 7.52 10.18
C ALA A 66 8.60 6.66 9.86
N PRO A 67 8.80 5.35 9.66
CA PRO A 67 7.74 4.47 9.26
C PRO A 67 6.80 4.22 10.46
N TRP A 68 5.55 3.88 10.17
CA TRP A 68 4.79 3.06 11.09
C TRP A 68 4.90 1.60 10.65
N ILE A 69 5.17 0.72 11.61
CA ILE A 69 5.33 -0.71 11.35
C ILE A 69 4.11 -1.44 11.89
N VAL A 70 3.37 -2.09 11.01
CA VAL A 70 2.21 -2.90 11.37
C VAL A 70 2.69 -4.30 11.72
N THR A 71 2.34 -4.78 12.92
CA THR A 71 2.80 -6.07 13.46
C THR A 71 1.65 -6.84 14.11
N SER A 72 1.77 -8.16 14.15
CA SER A 72 0.86 -9.05 14.89
C SER A 72 1.44 -9.50 16.23
N LEU A 73 2.67 -9.07 16.58
CA LEU A 73 3.27 -9.41 17.86
C LEU A 73 2.52 -8.72 19.00
N SER A 74 2.25 -9.47 20.08
CA SER A 74 1.73 -8.93 21.34
C SER A 74 2.75 -8.02 22.02
N GLU A 75 4.03 -8.34 21.86
CA GLU A 75 5.13 -7.57 22.41
C GLU A 75 6.27 -7.46 21.39
N VAL A 76 6.62 -6.23 21.06
CA VAL A 76 7.75 -5.90 20.19
C VAL A 76 9.01 -5.72 21.05
N PRO A 77 10.18 -6.22 20.63
CA PRO A 77 11.44 -6.00 21.36
C PRO A 77 11.69 -4.52 21.65
N ALA A 78 11.95 -4.18 22.92
CA ALA A 78 12.14 -2.80 23.36
C ALA A 78 13.17 -2.01 22.53
N PRO A 79 14.35 -2.57 22.16
CA PRO A 79 15.32 -1.83 21.35
C PRO A 79 14.77 -1.39 19.97
N LYS A 80 13.96 -2.23 19.31
CA LYS A 80 13.33 -1.89 18.03
C LYS A 80 12.28 -0.79 18.20
N ARG A 81 11.48 -0.88 19.27
CA ARG A 81 10.45 0.12 19.61
C ARG A 81 11.09 1.49 19.88
N GLU A 82 12.08 1.52 20.75
CA GLU A 82 12.79 2.76 21.16
C GLU A 82 13.46 3.44 19.97
N LEU A 83 14.15 2.68 19.12
CA LEU A 83 14.77 3.24 17.92
C LEU A 83 13.74 3.83 16.96
N LEU A 84 12.60 3.17 16.77
CA LEU A 84 11.53 3.66 15.90
C LEU A 84 10.89 4.92 16.46
N GLU A 85 10.60 4.96 17.76
CA GLU A 85 10.00 6.09 18.48
C GLU A 85 10.92 7.31 18.54
N LYS A 86 12.25 7.11 18.67
CA LYS A 86 13.27 8.15 18.58
C LYS A 86 13.13 8.98 17.29
N TYR A 87 12.69 8.37 16.19
CA TYR A 87 12.49 9.04 14.90
C TYR A 87 11.03 9.47 14.65
N GLY A 88 10.15 9.35 15.64
CA GLY A 88 8.72 9.67 15.51
C GLY A 88 7.92 8.63 14.72
N GLY A 89 8.47 7.42 14.57
CA GLY A 89 7.76 6.22 14.12
C GLY A 89 7.09 5.52 15.30
N LYS A 90 6.35 4.44 15.01
CA LYS A 90 5.77 3.56 16.04
C LYS A 90 5.31 2.24 15.45
N PHE A 91 5.11 1.27 16.33
CA PHE A 91 4.43 0.04 15.98
C PHE A 91 2.91 0.21 16.07
N LEU A 92 2.20 -0.34 15.09
CA LEU A 92 0.75 -0.47 15.07
C LEU A 92 0.42 -1.96 15.19
N GLN A 93 -0.10 -2.35 16.33
CA GLN A 93 -0.49 -3.74 16.55
C GLN A 93 -1.85 -4.01 15.91
N LEU A 94 -1.93 -5.06 15.09
CA LEU A 94 -3.18 -5.54 14.49
C LEU A 94 -3.31 -7.04 14.70
N ASN A 95 -4.55 -7.50 14.84
CA ASN A 95 -4.83 -8.92 14.82
C ASN A 95 -4.72 -9.41 13.37
N MET A 96 -3.80 -10.36 13.14
CA MET A 96 -3.66 -11.02 11.84
C MET A 96 -3.91 -12.52 12.01
N THR A 97 -4.59 -13.11 11.05
CA THR A 97 -4.84 -14.56 11.05
C THR A 97 -3.67 -15.25 10.39
N ASN A 98 -3.04 -16.20 11.07
CA ASN A 98 -2.07 -17.11 10.45
C ASN A 98 -2.82 -18.01 9.46
N LEU A 99 -2.32 -18.07 8.25
CA LEU A 99 -2.74 -19.04 7.24
C LEU A 99 -1.91 -20.32 7.39
N ASP A 100 -2.45 -21.44 6.91
CA ASP A 100 -1.82 -22.76 7.02
C ASP A 100 -0.47 -22.86 6.28
N ASP A 101 -0.21 -21.93 5.35
CA ASP A 101 1.05 -21.80 4.61
C ASP A 101 2.09 -20.88 5.29
N GLY A 102 1.83 -20.47 6.54
CA GLY A 102 2.70 -19.57 7.30
C GLY A 102 2.60 -18.10 6.90
N GLN A 103 1.69 -17.73 6.00
CA GLN A 103 1.43 -16.34 5.63
C GLN A 103 0.44 -15.69 6.62
N HIS A 104 0.51 -14.37 6.74
CA HIS A 104 -0.41 -13.59 7.56
C HIS A 104 -1.49 -13.00 6.68
N ARG A 105 -2.75 -13.29 7.00
CA ARG A 105 -3.88 -12.62 6.37
C ARG A 105 -4.16 -11.31 7.08
N ILE A 106 -4.02 -10.23 6.33
CA ILE A 106 -4.29 -8.87 6.79
C ILE A 106 -5.79 -8.61 6.67
N ASP A 107 -6.43 -8.18 7.76
CA ASP A 107 -7.72 -7.52 7.67
C ASP A 107 -7.52 -6.07 7.20
N TRP A 108 -7.70 -5.85 5.90
CA TRP A 108 -7.56 -4.53 5.29
C TRP A 108 -8.51 -3.49 5.90
N SER A 109 -9.71 -3.89 6.32
CA SER A 109 -10.66 -2.96 6.93
C SER A 109 -10.18 -2.49 8.29
N ASP A 110 -9.61 -3.40 9.09
CA ASP A 110 -9.03 -3.06 10.39
C ASP A 110 -7.76 -2.20 10.26
N LEU A 111 -6.87 -2.54 9.33
CA LEU A 111 -5.69 -1.74 9.04
C LEU A 111 -6.07 -0.32 8.62
N LEU A 112 -6.97 -0.16 7.64
CA LEU A 112 -7.37 1.16 7.14
C LEU A 112 -8.10 2.00 8.20
N ARG A 113 -8.90 1.38 9.08
CA ARG A 113 -9.50 2.06 10.24
C ARG A 113 -8.44 2.53 11.23
N THR A 114 -7.45 1.68 11.52
CA THR A 114 -6.33 2.02 12.41
C THR A 114 -5.51 3.17 11.84
N LEU A 115 -5.18 3.16 10.55
CA LEU A 115 -4.45 4.26 9.90
C LEU A 115 -5.26 5.57 9.93
N ARG A 116 -6.58 5.51 9.72
CA ARG A 116 -7.47 6.66 9.84
C ARG A 116 -7.52 7.24 11.25
N ALA A 117 -7.65 6.39 12.28
CA ALA A 117 -7.64 6.82 13.67
C ALA A 117 -6.33 7.52 14.06
N ASN A 118 -5.23 7.19 13.36
CA ASN A 118 -3.95 7.84 13.50
C ASN A 118 -3.76 9.07 12.58
N GLY A 119 -4.81 9.51 11.89
CA GLY A 119 -4.84 10.75 11.09
C GLY A 119 -4.51 10.59 9.60
N LEU A 120 -4.30 9.37 9.09
CA LEU A 120 -4.06 9.15 7.66
C LEU A 120 -5.38 9.05 6.90
N ARG A 121 -5.63 10.01 6.01
CA ARG A 121 -6.87 10.10 5.22
C ARG A 121 -6.79 9.40 3.87
N SER A 122 -5.58 9.15 3.39
CA SER A 122 -5.32 8.45 2.15
C SER A 122 -4.08 7.58 2.26
N VAL A 123 -4.06 6.45 1.57
CA VAL A 123 -2.92 5.54 1.49
C VAL A 123 -2.66 5.15 0.04
N MET A 124 -1.37 5.08 -0.29
CA MET A 124 -0.89 4.46 -1.51
C MET A 124 -0.30 3.11 -1.12
N ILE A 125 -0.83 2.03 -1.70
CA ILE A 125 -0.38 0.68 -1.40
C ILE A 125 0.48 0.19 -2.56
N GLU A 126 1.75 0.01 -2.25
CA GLU A 126 2.74 -0.68 -3.08
C GLU A 126 3.11 -2.00 -2.38
N GLY A 127 3.38 -3.04 -3.15
CA GLY A 127 3.78 -4.31 -2.57
C GLY A 127 3.98 -5.41 -3.61
N GLY A 128 4.41 -6.58 -3.13
CA GLY A 128 4.49 -7.77 -3.97
C GLY A 128 3.11 -8.34 -4.32
N ALA A 129 3.10 -9.40 -5.13
CA ALA A 129 1.90 -10.11 -5.59
C ALA A 129 0.92 -10.40 -4.44
N HIS A 130 1.40 -10.90 -3.30
CA HIS A 130 0.54 -11.28 -2.18
C HIS A 130 -0.32 -10.10 -1.67
N VAL A 131 0.32 -8.95 -1.40
CA VAL A 131 -0.36 -7.75 -0.91
C VAL A 131 -1.40 -7.26 -1.93
N ILE A 132 -0.98 -7.11 -3.19
CA ILE A 132 -1.86 -6.59 -4.26
C ILE A 132 -3.02 -7.56 -4.52
N ASN A 133 -2.76 -8.86 -4.65
CA ASN A 133 -3.79 -9.86 -4.87
C ASN A 133 -4.81 -9.89 -3.73
N SER A 134 -4.37 -9.79 -2.46
CA SER A 134 -5.27 -9.78 -1.30
C SER A 134 -6.22 -8.57 -1.24
N LEU A 135 -5.85 -7.46 -1.87
CA LEU A 135 -6.69 -6.28 -2.02
C LEU A 135 -7.65 -6.38 -3.21
N LEU A 136 -7.24 -7.07 -4.27
CA LEU A 136 -8.06 -7.29 -5.47
C LEU A 136 -9.07 -8.42 -5.31
N GLU A 137 -9.04 -9.15 -4.19
CA GLU A 137 -10.07 -10.13 -3.83
C GLU A 137 -11.42 -9.45 -3.54
N PRO A 138 -12.56 -10.10 -3.84
CA PRO A 138 -13.90 -9.51 -3.68
C PRO A 138 -14.17 -8.88 -2.31
N ARG A 139 -13.67 -9.52 -1.24
CA ARG A 139 -13.85 -9.07 0.15
C ARG A 139 -13.17 -7.74 0.48
N SER A 140 -12.07 -7.43 -0.23
CA SER A 140 -11.22 -6.26 0.03
C SER A 140 -11.38 -5.21 -1.08
N MET A 141 -11.84 -5.61 -2.26
CA MET A 141 -11.88 -4.77 -3.45
C MET A 141 -12.75 -3.52 -3.26
N ALA A 142 -13.80 -3.61 -2.43
CA ALA A 142 -14.64 -2.45 -2.08
C ALA A 142 -13.91 -1.38 -1.25
N LEU A 143 -12.76 -1.70 -0.66
CA LEU A 143 -11.92 -0.77 0.09
C LEU A 143 -10.98 0.04 -0.83
N VAL A 144 -10.88 -0.35 -2.11
CA VAL A 144 -9.95 0.25 -3.07
C VAL A 144 -10.67 1.29 -3.90
N ASP A 145 -10.27 2.55 -3.80
CA ASP A 145 -10.84 3.61 -4.63
C ASP A 145 -10.25 3.59 -6.04
N ARG A 146 -8.93 3.43 -6.14
CA ARG A 146 -8.17 3.61 -7.39
C ARG A 146 -7.09 2.57 -7.58
N VAL A 147 -6.85 2.23 -8.84
CA VAL A 147 -5.74 1.39 -9.27
C VAL A 147 -4.91 2.16 -10.30
N ILE A 148 -3.60 2.16 -10.07
CA ILE A 148 -2.59 2.69 -10.97
C ILE A 148 -1.75 1.50 -11.44
N VAL A 149 -1.61 1.32 -12.74
CA VAL A 149 -0.82 0.24 -13.34
C VAL A 149 0.21 0.87 -14.27
N THR A 150 1.48 0.52 -14.12
CA THR A 150 2.48 0.89 -15.12
C THR A 150 2.85 -0.31 -15.97
N ILE A 151 2.83 -0.09 -17.29
CA ILE A 151 3.14 -1.09 -18.30
C ILE A 151 4.40 -0.63 -19.01
N ALA A 152 5.48 -1.39 -18.87
CA ALA A 152 6.70 -1.23 -19.64
C ALA A 152 6.69 -2.18 -20.84
N PRO A 153 7.32 -1.84 -21.97
CA PRO A 153 7.40 -2.69 -23.16
C PRO A 153 8.46 -3.79 -23.00
N THR A 154 8.46 -4.48 -21.85
CA THR A 154 9.52 -5.39 -21.42
C THR A 154 8.96 -6.73 -20.96
N TRP A 155 9.55 -7.82 -21.45
CA TRP A 155 9.25 -9.19 -21.02
C TRP A 155 10.26 -9.63 -19.94
N LEU A 156 9.76 -9.97 -18.75
CA LEU A 156 10.63 -10.34 -17.62
C LEU A 156 11.06 -11.81 -17.61
N GLY A 157 10.39 -12.67 -18.38
CA GLY A 157 10.60 -14.11 -18.33
C GLY A 157 9.87 -14.80 -17.15
N GLN A 158 10.14 -16.10 -16.97
CA GLN A 158 9.52 -16.90 -15.91
C GLN A 158 10.04 -16.51 -14.52
N GLY A 159 9.22 -16.68 -13.49
CA GLY A 159 9.58 -16.32 -12.10
C GLY A 159 9.29 -14.86 -11.72
N GLY A 160 8.66 -14.09 -12.62
CA GLY A 160 8.18 -12.75 -12.30
C GLY A 160 7.06 -12.73 -11.24
N VAL A 161 6.85 -11.56 -10.64
CA VAL A 161 5.76 -11.33 -9.67
C VAL A 161 4.43 -11.30 -10.42
N VAL A 162 3.53 -12.25 -10.10
CA VAL A 162 2.24 -12.39 -10.78
C VAL A 162 1.12 -11.72 -9.96
N VAL A 163 0.51 -10.70 -10.54
CA VAL A 163 -0.74 -10.11 -10.04
C VAL A 163 -1.90 -10.75 -10.79
N SER A 164 -2.50 -11.77 -10.18
CA SER A 164 -3.61 -12.55 -10.75
C SER A 164 -4.51 -13.01 -9.61
N PRO A 165 -5.47 -12.17 -9.16
CA PRO A 165 -6.43 -12.58 -8.15
C PRO A 165 -7.26 -13.81 -8.60
N PRO A 166 -7.84 -14.58 -7.66
CA PRO A 166 -8.66 -15.73 -8.00
C PRO A 166 -9.78 -15.39 -9.00
N ARG A 167 -10.08 -16.34 -9.90
CA ARG A 167 -11.17 -16.20 -10.87
C ARG A 167 -12.50 -16.08 -10.15
N ARG A 168 -13.38 -15.23 -10.67
CA ARG A 168 -14.76 -15.06 -10.18
C ARG A 168 -15.72 -15.78 -11.10
N PHE A 169 -16.84 -16.21 -10.53
CA PHE A 169 -17.95 -16.84 -11.24
C PHE A 169 -19.25 -16.14 -10.84
N ASP A 170 -20.20 -16.03 -11.75
CA ASP A 170 -21.57 -15.61 -11.44
C ASP A 170 -22.38 -16.77 -10.81
N GLU A 171 -23.65 -16.51 -10.51
CA GLU A 171 -24.56 -17.49 -9.92
C GLU A 171 -24.79 -18.71 -10.83
N ASP A 172 -24.65 -18.52 -12.15
CA ASP A 172 -24.78 -19.55 -13.18
C ASP A 172 -23.46 -20.30 -13.46
N GLY A 173 -22.37 -19.93 -12.78
CA GLY A 173 -21.06 -20.55 -12.92
C GLY A 173 -20.23 -20.07 -14.11
N HIS A 174 -20.61 -18.99 -14.78
CA HIS A 174 -19.81 -18.41 -15.86
C HIS A 174 -18.66 -17.56 -15.30
N ALA A 175 -17.50 -17.67 -15.94
CA ALA A 175 -16.33 -16.90 -15.54
C ALA A 175 -16.55 -15.40 -15.74
N MET A 176 -16.23 -14.63 -14.70
CA MET A 176 -16.28 -13.18 -14.69
C MET A 176 -14.88 -12.59 -14.48
N SER A 177 -14.70 -11.34 -14.91
CA SER A 177 -13.49 -10.59 -14.57
C SER A 177 -13.37 -10.46 -13.05
N ALA A 178 -12.18 -10.73 -12.50
CA ALA A 178 -11.93 -10.59 -11.07
C ALA A 178 -12.14 -9.13 -10.60
N ALA A 179 -11.68 -8.17 -11.41
CA ALA A 179 -11.86 -6.74 -11.20
C ALA A 179 -11.90 -6.01 -12.56
N ARG A 180 -12.81 -5.03 -12.70
CA ARG A 180 -12.85 -4.12 -13.85
C ARG A 180 -12.75 -2.69 -13.37
N LEU A 181 -11.92 -1.89 -14.03
CA LEU A 181 -11.81 -0.46 -13.74
C LEU A 181 -12.80 0.34 -14.58
N LYS A 182 -13.28 1.45 -14.03
CA LYS A 182 -14.07 2.49 -14.69
C LYS A 182 -13.29 3.82 -14.70
N ASN A 183 -13.74 4.79 -15.49
CA ASN A 183 -13.12 6.10 -15.59
C ASN A 183 -11.61 6.04 -15.91
N VAL A 184 -11.25 5.06 -16.75
CA VAL A 184 -9.85 4.72 -17.05
C VAL A 184 -9.22 5.82 -17.90
N LYS A 185 -8.01 6.23 -17.51
CA LYS A 185 -7.13 7.13 -18.27
C LYS A 185 -5.78 6.47 -18.48
N TRP A 186 -5.19 6.73 -19.63
CA TRP A 186 -3.87 6.23 -20.03
C TRP A 186 -2.95 7.42 -20.27
N TYR A 187 -1.74 7.36 -19.71
CA TYR A 187 -0.74 8.41 -19.82
C TYR A 187 0.58 7.80 -20.28
N PRO A 188 1.08 8.14 -21.47
CA PRO A 188 2.41 7.75 -21.91
C PRO A 188 3.48 8.52 -21.12
N PHE A 189 4.50 7.81 -20.65
CA PHE A 189 5.67 8.36 -19.96
C PHE A 189 6.94 7.76 -20.58
N GLY A 190 7.40 8.37 -21.67
CA GLY A 190 8.49 7.79 -22.47
C GLY A 190 8.02 6.52 -23.17
N GLU A 191 8.71 5.41 -22.94
CA GLU A 191 8.37 4.09 -23.50
C GLU A 191 7.31 3.35 -22.66
N ASP A 192 7.08 3.79 -21.43
CA ASP A 192 6.09 3.19 -20.52
C ASP A 192 4.72 3.86 -20.67
N VAL A 193 3.67 3.13 -20.26
CA VAL A 193 2.31 3.68 -20.16
C VAL A 193 1.76 3.45 -18.76
N VAL A 194 1.25 4.52 -18.15
CA VAL A 194 0.55 4.47 -16.86
C VAL A 194 -0.96 4.51 -17.09
N LEU A 195 -1.64 3.47 -16.65
CA LEU A 195 -3.09 3.42 -16.51
C LEU A 195 -3.48 3.91 -15.11
N CYS A 196 -4.51 4.74 -15.03
CA CYS A 196 -5.20 5.09 -13.78
C CYS A 196 -6.69 4.83 -13.95
N GLY A 197 -7.32 4.12 -13.01
CA GLY A 197 -8.76 3.88 -13.03
C GLY A 197 -9.36 3.75 -11.64
N GLU A 198 -10.67 3.90 -11.56
CA GLU A 198 -11.45 3.66 -10.35
C GLU A 198 -11.98 2.23 -10.34
N VAL A 199 -12.06 1.61 -9.18
CA VAL A 199 -12.62 0.26 -9.08
C VAL A 199 -14.13 0.30 -9.37
N ARG A 200 -14.60 -0.58 -10.25
CA ARG A 200 -16.02 -0.84 -10.45
C ARG A 200 -16.41 -2.01 -9.55
N ILE A 201 -17.19 -1.71 -8.51
CA ILE A 201 -17.88 -2.69 -7.67
C ILE A 201 -19.11 -3.18 -8.43
#